data_AF-A0A928FEB3-F1
#
_entry.id   AF-A0A928FEB3-F1
#
_cell.length_a   1.000
_cell.length_b   1.000
_cell.length_c   1.000
_cell.angle_alpha   90.00
_cell.angle_beta   90.00
_cell.angle_gamma   90.00
#
_symmetry.space_group_name_H-M   'P 1'
#
loop_
_entity.id
_entity.type
_entity.pdbx_description
1 polymer ?
#
loop_
_entity_poly.entity_id
_entity_poly.type
_entity_poly.pdbx_seq_one_letter_code
_entity_poly.pdbx_strand_id
1 'polypeptide(L)'
;GTRDGIMTYLLHKGLEDSHAFKIMELVRKNKKGAPLPEEMVEDMRSHNVPEWYIDSCRKIKYMFPKAHAAAYVISALRLGWYKIYYPVEFYAAFLTAAPGGFDASIVLGGLSSVNAYIKMVDDKSKRESKEKATAKEKELQGTLFLVREALLRGVKFLPVDLYKSNASAFLVEDGKIRVPFSSMNGLGENAAQAIVEARKDGEFLSREELRIRAKLNKSVVDMLGEAGVLADLTETNQLTLF
;
A
#
# COMPACT_ATOMS: atom_id res chain seq x y z
N GLY A 1 3.04 -25.55 -9.94
CA GLY A 1 1.98 -24.55 -10.26
C GLY A 1 2.49 -23.41 -11.11
N THR A 2 3.30 -23.68 -12.13
CA THR A 2 3.70 -22.73 -13.18
C THR A 2 3.51 -23.43 -14.51
N ARG A 3 3.34 -22.68 -15.59
CA ARG A 3 3.17 -23.27 -16.93
C ARG A 3 4.36 -24.15 -17.33
N ASP A 4 5.56 -23.73 -16.97
CA ASP A 4 6.81 -24.46 -17.23
C ASP A 4 6.81 -25.85 -16.58
N GLY A 5 6.11 -25.99 -15.44
CA GLY A 5 5.89 -27.29 -14.79
C GLY A 5 5.05 -28.25 -15.63
N ILE A 6 4.12 -27.75 -16.45
CA ILE A 6 3.36 -28.58 -17.38
C ILE A 6 4.27 -29.11 -18.48
N MET A 7 5.00 -28.22 -19.14
CA MET A 7 5.89 -28.60 -20.24
C MET A 7 6.94 -29.63 -19.76
N THR A 8 7.67 -29.32 -18.69
CA THR A 8 8.72 -30.22 -18.16
C THR A 8 8.18 -31.57 -17.71
N TYR A 9 7.01 -31.61 -17.09
CA TYR A 9 6.38 -32.88 -16.71
C TYR A 9 5.99 -33.73 -17.92
N LEU A 10 5.42 -33.12 -18.96
CA LEU A 10 5.03 -33.84 -20.18
C LEU A 10 6.25 -34.35 -20.95
N LEU A 11 7.33 -33.57 -21.01
CA LEU A 11 8.61 -34.04 -21.55
C LEU A 11 9.14 -35.25 -20.79
N HIS A 12 9.10 -35.24 -19.46
CA HIS A 12 9.51 -36.39 -18.64
C HIS A 12 8.64 -37.64 -18.85
N LYS A 13 7.39 -37.46 -19.31
CA LYS A 13 6.49 -38.54 -19.68
C LYS A 13 6.74 -39.08 -21.10
N GLY A 14 7.61 -38.42 -21.86
CA GLY A 14 8.02 -38.83 -23.21
C GLY A 14 7.26 -38.14 -24.33
N LEU A 15 6.42 -37.13 -24.04
CA LEU A 15 5.74 -36.38 -25.10
C LEU A 15 6.76 -35.53 -25.89
N GLU A 16 6.50 -35.39 -27.18
CA GLU A 16 7.28 -34.54 -28.09
C GLU A 16 7.29 -33.06 -27.65
N ASP A 17 8.43 -32.39 -27.85
CA ASP A 17 8.65 -31.00 -27.43
C ASP A 17 7.56 -30.03 -27.91
N SER A 18 7.16 -30.16 -29.17
CA SER A 18 6.13 -29.32 -29.79
C SER A 18 4.75 -29.55 -29.15
N HIS A 19 4.41 -30.80 -28.83
CA HIS A 19 3.14 -31.14 -28.18
C HIS A 19 3.10 -30.66 -26.73
N ALA A 20 4.15 -30.95 -25.95
CA ALA A 20 4.28 -30.48 -24.58
C ALA A 20 4.18 -28.94 -24.49
N PHE A 21 4.83 -28.23 -25.42
CA PHE A 21 4.76 -26.76 -25.51
C PHE A 21 3.35 -26.25 -25.84
N LYS A 22 2.68 -26.82 -26.85
CA LYS A 22 1.33 -26.41 -27.25
C LYS A 22 0.32 -26.65 -26.14
N ILE A 23 0.38 -27.80 -25.46
CA ILE A 23 -0.47 -28.14 -24.31
C ILE A 23 -0.27 -27.12 -23.20
N MET A 24 0.99 -26.84 -22.82
CA MET A 24 1.30 -25.81 -21.82
C MET A 24 0.70 -24.44 -22.18
N GLU A 25 0.90 -23.96 -23.41
CA GLU A 25 0.43 -22.65 -23.84
C GLU A 25 -1.10 -22.54 -23.88
N LEU A 26 -1.78 -23.62 -24.23
CA LEU A 26 -3.24 -23.68 -24.22
C LEU A 26 -3.78 -23.65 -22.78
N VAL A 27 -3.27 -24.52 -21.90
CA VAL A 27 -3.70 -24.61 -20.50
C VAL A 27 -3.52 -23.28 -19.77
N ARG A 28 -2.38 -22.61 -19.92
CA ARG A 28 -2.10 -21.36 -19.18
C ARG A 28 -2.95 -20.16 -19.60
N LYS A 29 -3.62 -20.23 -20.76
CA LYS A 29 -4.44 -19.16 -21.36
C LYS A 29 -5.94 -19.50 -21.41
N ASN A 30 -6.38 -20.59 -20.76
CA ASN A 30 -7.73 -21.10 -20.89
C ASN A 30 -8.80 -20.31 -20.10
N LYS A 31 -8.88 -18.99 -20.32
CA LYS A 31 -9.81 -18.09 -19.62
C LYS A 31 -11.27 -18.53 -19.74
N LYS A 32 -11.64 -19.09 -20.90
CA LYS A 32 -13.01 -19.55 -21.18
C LYS A 32 -13.31 -20.94 -20.61
N GLY A 33 -12.32 -21.67 -20.11
CA GLY A 33 -12.51 -23.05 -19.64
C GLY A 33 -12.90 -24.01 -20.77
N ALA A 34 -12.37 -23.77 -21.98
CA ALA A 34 -12.57 -24.66 -23.11
C ALA A 34 -11.94 -26.03 -22.80
N PRO A 35 -12.56 -27.14 -23.26
CA PRO A 35 -11.95 -28.45 -23.14
C PRO A 35 -10.62 -28.48 -23.88
N LEU A 36 -9.68 -29.30 -23.38
CA LEU A 36 -8.47 -29.62 -24.12
C LEU A 36 -8.87 -30.41 -25.38
N PRO A 37 -8.23 -30.16 -26.55
CA PRO A 37 -8.45 -30.97 -27.74
C PRO A 37 -8.24 -32.47 -27.43
N GLU A 38 -9.10 -33.33 -27.96
CA GLU A 38 -9.05 -34.76 -27.63
C GLU A 38 -7.72 -35.39 -28.06
N GLU A 39 -7.14 -34.95 -29.18
CA GLU A 39 -5.79 -35.36 -29.63
C GLU A 39 -4.72 -35.14 -28.54
N MET A 40 -4.75 -34.01 -27.85
CA MET A 40 -3.81 -33.72 -26.77
C MET A 40 -4.06 -34.59 -25.53
N VAL A 41 -5.32 -34.92 -25.27
CA VAL A 41 -5.72 -35.79 -24.15
C VAL A 41 -5.29 -37.23 -24.40
N GLU A 42 -5.50 -37.73 -25.62
CA GLU A 42 -5.07 -39.06 -26.04
C GLU A 42 -3.55 -39.19 -26.00
N ASP A 43 -2.81 -38.18 -26.47
CA ASP A 43 -1.35 -38.15 -26.41
C ASP A 43 -0.82 -38.14 -24.96
N MET A 44 -1.49 -37.40 -24.07
CA MET A 44 -1.19 -37.44 -22.63
C MET A 44 -1.46 -38.85 -22.06
N ARG A 45 -2.57 -39.50 -22.43
CA ARG A 45 -2.92 -40.85 -21.94
C ARG A 45 -1.97 -41.93 -22.45
N SER A 46 -1.57 -41.88 -23.73
CA SER A 46 -0.62 -42.84 -24.33
C SER A 46 0.74 -42.81 -23.64
N HIS A 47 1.14 -41.65 -23.12
CA HIS A 47 2.35 -41.44 -22.34
C HIS A 47 2.16 -41.62 -20.82
N ASN A 48 1.10 -42.30 -20.39
CA ASN A 48 0.82 -42.60 -18.99
C ASN A 48 0.75 -41.35 -18.08
N VAL A 49 0.21 -40.24 -18.60
CA VAL A 49 -0.17 -39.09 -17.77
C VAL A 49 -1.46 -39.46 -17.01
N PRO A 50 -1.49 -39.36 -15.68
CA PRO A 50 -2.68 -39.70 -14.90
C PRO A 50 -3.88 -38.81 -15.21
N GLU A 51 -5.10 -39.36 -15.19
CA GLU A 51 -6.33 -38.61 -15.51
C GLU A 51 -6.54 -37.41 -14.56
N TRP A 52 -6.15 -37.51 -13.28
CA TRP A 52 -6.24 -36.37 -12.35
C TRP A 52 -5.40 -35.17 -12.81
N TYR A 53 -4.29 -35.39 -13.51
CA TYR A 53 -3.42 -34.34 -14.03
C TYR A 53 -4.06 -33.67 -15.25
N ILE A 54 -4.67 -34.47 -16.13
CA ILE A 54 -5.45 -34.00 -17.28
C ILE A 54 -6.62 -33.13 -16.79
N ASP A 55 -7.37 -33.62 -15.78
CA ASP A 55 -8.47 -32.89 -15.16
C ASP A 55 -8.01 -31.61 -14.45
N SER A 56 -6.83 -31.62 -13.84
CA SER A 56 -6.22 -30.41 -13.30
C SER A 56 -5.96 -29.38 -14.40
N CYS A 57 -5.37 -29.81 -15.52
CA CYS A 57 -5.10 -28.96 -16.67
C CYS A 57 -6.37 -28.34 -17.27
N ARG A 58 -7.49 -29.08 -17.32
CA ARG A 58 -8.80 -28.58 -17.78
C ARG A 58 -9.36 -27.45 -16.91
N LYS A 59 -9.04 -27.43 -15.62
CA LYS A 59 -9.57 -26.45 -14.64
C LYS A 59 -8.82 -25.12 -14.63
N ILE A 60 -7.56 -25.09 -15.09
CA ILE A 60 -6.70 -23.92 -15.03
C ILE A 60 -7.21 -22.83 -15.99
N LYS A 61 -7.60 -21.67 -15.46
CA LYS A 61 -8.05 -20.50 -16.26
C LYS A 61 -6.90 -19.57 -16.66
N TYR A 62 -5.88 -19.51 -15.80
CA TYR A 62 -4.70 -18.69 -15.94
C TYR A 62 -3.57 -19.29 -15.11
N MET A 63 -2.34 -19.27 -15.62
CA MET A 63 -1.17 -19.72 -14.85
C MET A 63 0.09 -18.95 -15.22
N PHE A 64 0.89 -18.60 -14.21
CA PHE A 64 2.11 -17.81 -14.39
C PHE A 64 3.26 -18.61 -15.04
N PRO A 65 4.14 -17.94 -15.80
CA PRO A 65 5.49 -18.40 -16.04
C PRO A 65 6.31 -18.44 -14.75
N LYS A 66 7.20 -19.42 -14.64
CA LYS A 66 8.13 -19.59 -13.51
C LYS A 66 8.99 -18.35 -13.29
N ALA A 67 9.49 -17.74 -14.37
CA ALA A 67 10.29 -16.52 -14.28
C ALA A 67 9.52 -15.35 -13.65
N HIS A 68 8.24 -15.19 -13.98
CA HIS A 68 7.40 -14.13 -13.39
C HIS A 68 7.14 -14.39 -11.91
N ALA A 69 6.77 -15.62 -11.55
CA ALA A 69 6.60 -16.01 -10.15
C ALA A 69 7.90 -15.79 -9.34
N ALA A 70 9.05 -16.19 -9.88
CA ALA A 70 10.34 -15.98 -9.24
C ALA A 70 10.66 -14.49 -9.04
N ALA A 71 10.45 -13.65 -10.04
CA ALA A 71 10.69 -12.20 -9.92
C ALA A 71 9.85 -11.56 -8.80
N TYR A 72 8.56 -11.91 -8.72
CA TYR A 72 7.67 -11.41 -7.66
C TYR A 72 8.09 -11.91 -6.28
N VAL A 73 8.43 -13.20 -6.16
CA VAL A 73 8.87 -13.78 -4.88
C VAL A 73 10.19 -13.16 -4.43
N ILE A 74 11.14 -12.92 -5.31
CA ILE A 74 12.41 -12.24 -4.96
C ILE A 74 12.13 -10.83 -4.40
N SER A 75 11.25 -10.06 -5.05
CA SER A 75 10.85 -8.75 -4.54
C SER A 75 10.14 -8.83 -3.20
N ALA A 76 9.24 -9.80 -3.02
CA ALA A 76 8.54 -10.03 -1.75
C ALA A 76 9.52 -10.43 -0.63
N LEU A 77 10.53 -11.26 -0.92
CA LEU A 77 11.57 -11.63 0.04
C LEU A 77 12.42 -10.43 0.44
N ARG A 78 12.80 -9.57 -0.52
CA ARG A 78 13.52 -8.32 -0.24
C ARG A 78 12.71 -7.40 0.68
N LEU A 79 11.44 -7.18 0.38
CA LEU A 79 10.54 -6.40 1.25
C LEU A 79 10.36 -7.05 2.62
N GLY A 80 10.20 -8.39 2.66
CA GLY A 80 10.08 -9.16 3.90
C GLY A 80 11.31 -9.04 4.79
N TRP A 81 12.50 -8.98 4.20
CA TRP A 81 13.74 -8.76 4.95
C TRP A 81 13.72 -7.41 5.68
N TYR A 82 13.36 -6.31 5.00
CA TYR A 82 13.20 -5.01 5.66
C TYR A 82 12.08 -5.06 6.70
N LYS A 83 10.94 -5.70 6.41
CA LYS A 83 9.85 -5.83 7.36
C LYS A 83 10.30 -6.49 8.67
N ILE A 84 11.20 -7.47 8.61
CA ILE A 84 11.70 -8.19 9.80
C ILE A 84 12.80 -7.40 10.51
N TYR A 85 13.84 -6.97 9.80
CA TYR A 85 15.07 -6.42 10.38
C TYR A 85 15.08 -4.90 10.51
N TYR A 86 14.30 -4.18 9.70
CA TYR A 86 14.20 -2.72 9.65
C TYR A 86 12.71 -2.30 9.62
N PRO A 87 11.93 -2.66 10.65
CA PRO A 87 10.48 -2.49 10.62
C PRO A 87 10.06 -1.02 10.47
N VAL A 88 10.75 -0.09 11.13
CA VAL A 88 10.41 1.34 11.10
C VAL A 88 10.55 1.90 9.68
N GLU A 89 11.68 1.60 9.04
CA GLU A 89 11.99 1.99 7.67
C GLU A 89 11.03 1.33 6.68
N PHE A 90 10.71 0.04 6.90
CA PHE A 90 9.74 -0.68 6.08
C PHE A 90 8.36 0.00 6.09
N TYR A 91 7.81 0.29 7.27
CA TYR A 91 6.50 0.93 7.37
C TYR A 91 6.50 2.35 6.81
N ALA A 92 7.56 3.12 7.06
CA ALA A 92 7.70 4.47 6.51
C ALA A 92 7.72 4.44 4.97
N ALA A 93 8.54 3.57 4.37
CA ALA A 93 8.61 3.43 2.91
C ALA A 93 7.30 2.91 2.32
N PHE A 94 6.65 1.92 2.94
CA PHE A 94 5.41 1.35 2.45
C PHE A 94 4.27 2.38 2.48
N LEU A 95 4.09 3.09 3.59
CA LEU A 95 3.07 4.13 3.75
C LEU A 95 3.28 5.31 2.79
N THR A 96 4.54 5.59 2.44
CA THR A 96 4.88 6.61 1.43
C THR A 96 4.51 6.16 0.01
N ALA A 97 4.83 4.91 -0.35
CA ALA A 97 4.67 4.42 -1.73
C ALA A 97 3.22 4.05 -2.09
N ALA A 98 2.43 3.61 -1.11
CA ALA A 98 1.06 3.15 -1.33
C ALA A 98 0.16 3.61 -0.18
N PRO A 99 -0.18 4.90 -0.10
CA PRO A 99 -0.78 5.47 1.09
C PRO A 99 -2.17 4.93 1.41
N GLY A 100 -2.92 4.35 0.45
CA GLY A 100 -4.21 3.67 0.68
C GLY A 100 -5.24 4.49 1.47
N GLY A 101 -5.07 5.81 1.51
CA GLY A 101 -5.65 6.66 2.56
C GLY A 101 -4.93 6.53 3.93
N PHE A 102 -4.74 7.66 4.61
CA PHE A 102 -4.16 7.72 5.95
C PHE A 102 -4.79 8.88 6.74
N ASP A 103 -4.96 8.71 8.05
CA ASP A 103 -5.50 9.73 8.94
C ASP A 103 -4.63 9.85 10.20
N ALA A 104 -3.89 10.95 10.31
CA ALA A 104 -3.01 11.18 11.45
C ALA A 104 -3.76 11.20 12.79
N SER A 105 -4.98 11.70 12.84
CA SER A 105 -5.75 11.78 14.09
C SER A 105 -6.07 10.40 14.65
N ILE A 106 -6.43 9.46 13.77
CA ILE A 106 -6.72 8.07 14.15
C ILE A 106 -5.44 7.38 14.63
N VAL A 107 -4.34 7.52 13.87
CA VAL A 107 -3.09 6.82 14.16
C VAL A 107 -2.41 7.35 15.43
N LEU A 108 -2.40 8.66 15.65
CA LEU A 108 -1.84 9.28 16.85
C LEU A 108 -2.68 8.97 18.10
N GLY A 109 -3.98 8.68 17.94
CA GLY A 109 -4.83 8.12 19.01
C GLY A 109 -4.45 6.70 19.43
N GLY A 110 -3.45 6.09 18.79
CA GLY A 110 -2.86 4.81 19.16
C GLY A 110 -3.75 3.60 18.84
N LEU A 111 -3.38 2.45 19.41
CA LEU A 111 -3.98 1.16 19.07
C LEU A 111 -5.49 1.12 19.32
N SER A 112 -5.98 1.78 20.38
CA SER A 112 -7.41 1.85 20.71
C SER A 112 -8.22 2.57 19.62
N SER A 113 -7.73 3.71 19.15
CA SER A 113 -8.36 4.50 18.08
C SER A 113 -8.38 3.74 16.76
N VAL A 114 -7.24 3.14 16.39
CA VAL A 114 -7.11 2.31 15.18
C VAL A 114 -8.09 1.13 15.21
N ASN A 115 -8.16 0.39 16.32
CA ASN A 115 -9.08 -0.74 16.46
C ASN A 115 -10.55 -0.30 16.42
N ALA A 116 -10.88 0.84 17.02
CA ALA A 116 -12.23 1.39 17.00
C ALA A 116 -12.67 1.71 15.57
N TYR A 117 -11.80 2.33 14.77
CA TYR A 117 -12.09 2.63 13.37
C TYR A 117 -12.27 1.35 12.53
N ILE A 118 -11.37 0.37 12.68
CA ILE A 118 -11.47 -0.92 11.98
C ILE A 118 -12.82 -1.58 12.30
N LYS A 119 -13.20 -1.63 13.58
CA LYS A 119 -14.48 -2.20 14.02
C LYS A 119 -15.67 -1.44 13.41
N MET A 120 -15.61 -0.11 13.40
CA MET A 120 -16.65 0.71 12.78
C MET A 120 -16.85 0.35 11.30
N VAL A 121 -15.76 0.20 10.53
CA VAL A 121 -15.84 -0.15 9.10
C VAL A 121 -16.34 -1.58 8.89
N ASP A 122 -15.95 -2.54 9.73
CA ASP A 122 -16.47 -3.91 9.71
C ASP A 122 -17.98 -3.95 9.98
N ASP A 123 -18.44 -3.20 10.98
CA ASP A 123 -19.85 -3.13 11.35
C ASP A 123 -20.68 -2.44 10.26
N LYS A 124 -20.16 -1.38 9.62
CA LYS A 124 -20.78 -0.75 8.44
C LYS A 124 -20.79 -1.68 7.23
N SER A 125 -19.77 -2.50 7.04
CA SER A 125 -19.68 -3.40 5.88
C SER A 125 -20.74 -4.50 5.85
N LYS A 126 -21.29 -4.85 7.03
CA LYS A 126 -22.39 -5.82 7.20
C LYS A 126 -23.78 -5.22 6.92
N ARG A 127 -23.91 -3.90 6.81
CA ARG A 127 -25.20 -3.23 6.56
C ARG A 127 -25.54 -3.26 5.07
N GLU A 128 -26.81 -3.49 4.76
CA GLU A 128 -27.33 -3.49 3.38
C GLU A 128 -27.88 -2.12 2.94
N SER A 129 -27.81 -1.10 3.80
CA SER A 129 -28.36 0.24 3.59
C SER A 129 -27.36 1.26 3.03
N LYS A 130 -27.80 2.51 2.83
CA LYS A 130 -26.94 3.67 2.50
C LYS A 130 -25.83 3.96 3.52
N GLU A 131 -25.84 3.30 4.67
CA GLU A 131 -24.80 3.39 5.71
C GLU A 131 -23.67 2.37 5.52
N LYS A 132 -23.66 1.64 4.40
CA LYS A 132 -22.59 0.70 4.07
C LYS A 132 -21.24 1.40 3.95
N ALA A 133 -20.19 0.71 4.38
CA ALA A 133 -18.82 1.22 4.31
C ALA A 133 -18.46 1.64 2.87
N THR A 134 -18.02 2.90 2.75
CA THR A 134 -17.59 3.53 1.50
C THR A 134 -16.27 2.95 1.00
N ALA A 135 -15.94 3.16 -0.28
CA ALA A 135 -14.65 2.75 -0.83
C ALA A 135 -13.46 3.37 -0.08
N LYS A 136 -13.57 4.67 0.26
CA LYS A 136 -12.54 5.41 1.01
C LYS A 136 -12.32 4.87 2.42
N GLU A 137 -13.40 4.52 3.13
CA GLU A 137 -13.30 3.90 4.47
C GLU A 137 -12.63 2.52 4.40
N LYS A 138 -12.91 1.72 3.37
CA LYS A 138 -12.28 0.40 3.18
C LYS A 138 -10.80 0.51 2.79
N GLU A 139 -10.45 1.50 1.98
CA GLU A 139 -9.05 1.79 1.64
C GLU A 139 -8.27 2.14 2.92
N LEU A 140 -8.79 3.10 3.70
CA LEU A 140 -8.19 3.50 4.97
C LEU A 140 -8.14 2.33 5.97
N GLN A 141 -9.17 1.49 6.03
CA GLN A 141 -9.16 0.28 6.85
C GLN A 141 -8.00 -0.66 6.45
N GLY A 142 -7.75 -0.81 5.14
CA GLY A 142 -6.61 -1.55 4.61
C GLY A 142 -5.27 -1.02 5.13
N THR A 143 -5.06 0.29 5.06
CA THR A 143 -3.86 0.95 5.61
C THR A 143 -3.78 0.79 7.13
N LEU A 144 -4.90 0.90 7.83
CA LEU A 144 -4.95 0.77 9.29
C LEU A 144 -4.62 -0.64 9.79
N PHE A 145 -4.83 -1.70 8.99
CA PHE A 145 -4.32 -3.03 9.35
C PHE A 145 -2.79 -3.06 9.42
N LEU A 146 -2.12 -2.38 8.49
CA LEU A 146 -0.66 -2.25 8.49
C LEU A 146 -0.18 -1.38 9.67
N VAL A 147 -0.86 -0.26 9.92
CA VAL A 147 -0.55 0.61 11.07
C VAL A 147 -0.75 -0.14 12.39
N ARG A 148 -1.83 -0.91 12.52
CA ARG A 148 -2.10 -1.75 13.69
C ARG A 148 -0.97 -2.75 13.92
N GLU A 149 -0.49 -3.41 12.87
CA GLU A 149 0.68 -4.30 12.93
C GLU A 149 1.93 -3.54 13.41
N ALA A 150 2.20 -2.36 12.84
CA ALA A 150 3.33 -1.52 13.22
C ALA A 150 3.29 -1.13 14.72
N LEU A 151 2.13 -0.66 15.20
CA LEU A 151 1.90 -0.30 16.60
C LEU A 151 2.10 -1.51 17.54
N LEU A 152 1.58 -2.68 17.17
CA LEU A 152 1.75 -3.92 17.94
C LEU A 152 3.22 -4.39 17.99
N ARG A 153 4.02 -4.04 16.99
CA ARG A 153 5.47 -4.28 16.96
C ARG A 153 6.28 -3.19 17.67
N GLY A 154 5.63 -2.23 18.32
CA GLY A 154 6.27 -1.16 19.08
C GLY A 154 6.73 0.03 18.25
N VAL A 155 6.39 0.09 16.96
CA VAL A 155 6.67 1.26 16.11
C VAL A 155 5.79 2.41 16.57
N LYS A 156 6.38 3.60 16.71
CA LYS A 156 5.67 4.80 17.15
C LYS A 156 5.55 5.79 16.01
N PHE A 157 4.42 6.47 15.97
CA PHE A 157 4.17 7.56 15.04
C PHE A 157 4.30 8.89 15.77
N LEU A 158 4.96 9.83 15.13
CA LEU A 158 5.13 11.19 15.60
C LEU A 158 4.18 12.11 14.83
N PRO A 159 3.63 13.16 15.46
CA PRO A 159 2.69 14.07 14.83
C PRO A 159 3.32 14.85 13.68
N VAL A 160 2.51 15.63 12.96
CA VAL A 160 3.05 16.58 11.99
C VAL A 160 3.90 17.62 12.73
N ASP A 161 5.03 17.99 12.13
CA ASP A 161 5.95 19.00 12.63
C ASP A 161 6.28 19.97 11.48
N LEU A 162 6.22 21.27 11.75
CA LEU A 162 6.37 22.31 10.74
C LEU A 162 7.70 22.20 9.96
N TYR A 163 8.78 21.87 10.66
CA TYR A 163 10.14 21.88 10.11
C TYR A 163 10.66 20.48 9.78
N LYS A 164 10.10 19.43 10.38
CA LYS A 164 10.56 18.04 10.16
C LYS A 164 9.67 17.24 9.23
N SER A 165 8.35 17.47 9.19
CA SER A 165 7.46 16.69 8.32
C SER A 165 7.69 16.97 6.84
N ASN A 166 7.52 15.96 6.00
CA ASN A 166 7.50 16.11 4.55
C ASN A 166 6.07 16.40 4.06
N ALA A 167 5.92 16.81 2.79
CA ALA A 167 4.63 17.04 2.17
C ALA A 167 3.81 15.75 2.09
N SER A 168 4.44 14.66 1.63
CA SER A 168 3.78 13.36 1.41
C SER A 168 4.53 12.14 1.93
N ALA A 169 5.84 12.26 2.17
CA ALA A 169 6.65 11.13 2.64
C ALA A 169 6.62 10.94 4.16
N PHE A 170 6.48 9.69 4.60
CA PHE A 170 6.68 9.29 5.98
C PHE A 170 8.17 9.18 6.25
N LEU A 171 8.68 9.96 7.21
CA LEU A 171 10.11 10.04 7.50
C LEU A 171 10.45 9.29 8.79
N VAL A 172 11.62 8.66 8.82
CA VAL A 172 12.14 8.02 10.03
C VAL A 172 12.87 9.08 10.88
N GLU A 173 12.50 9.19 12.14
CA GLU A 173 13.08 10.11 13.13
C GLU A 173 13.26 9.35 14.46
N ASP A 174 14.51 9.16 14.88
CA ASP A 174 14.87 8.53 16.16
C ASP A 174 14.15 7.19 16.43
N GLY A 175 14.08 6.31 15.41
CA GLY A 175 13.40 5.01 15.50
C GLY A 175 11.87 5.09 15.51
N LYS A 176 11.30 6.24 15.14
CA LYS A 176 9.87 6.49 15.03
C LYS A 176 9.55 7.00 13.62
N ILE A 177 8.27 7.08 13.29
CA ILE A 177 7.80 7.53 11.97
C ILE A 177 7.10 8.86 12.13
N ARG A 178 7.67 9.92 11.55
CA ARG A 178 6.98 11.20 11.40
C ARG A 178 5.98 11.14 10.27
N VAL A 179 4.73 11.50 10.57
CA VAL A 179 3.68 11.59 9.55
C VAL A 179 3.86 12.86 8.69
N PRO A 180 3.53 12.79 7.39
CA PRO A 180 3.61 13.93 6.48
C PRO A 180 2.42 14.89 6.66
N PHE A 181 2.52 16.08 6.09
CA PHE A 181 1.41 17.03 6.02
C PHE A 181 0.17 16.44 5.33
N SER A 182 0.34 15.66 4.24
CA SER A 182 -0.77 15.01 3.51
C SER A 182 -1.60 14.03 4.34
N SER A 183 -1.11 13.61 5.51
CA SER A 183 -1.84 12.74 6.44
C SER A 183 -2.92 13.46 7.24
N MET A 184 -2.96 14.81 7.17
CA MET A 184 -3.97 15.62 7.84
C MET A 184 -5.24 15.70 7.01
N ASN A 185 -6.37 15.31 7.60
CA ASN A 185 -7.67 15.43 6.95
C ASN A 185 -7.98 16.89 6.60
N GLY A 186 -8.20 17.15 5.32
CA GLY A 186 -8.56 18.47 4.80
C GLY A 186 -7.37 19.35 4.40
N LEU A 187 -6.13 18.89 4.62
CA LEU A 187 -4.95 19.50 4.01
C LEU A 187 -4.71 18.89 2.62
N GLY A 188 -4.87 19.70 1.58
CA GLY A 188 -4.58 19.28 0.21
C GLY A 188 -3.08 19.11 -0.06
N GLU A 189 -2.73 18.25 -1.02
CA GLU A 189 -1.35 17.97 -1.41
C GLU A 189 -0.58 19.24 -1.83
N ASN A 190 -1.25 20.16 -2.54
CA ASN A 190 -0.66 21.46 -2.91
C ASN A 190 -0.31 22.32 -1.69
N ALA A 191 -1.15 22.32 -0.65
CA ALA A 191 -0.89 23.08 0.56
C ALA A 191 0.27 22.46 1.35
N ALA A 192 0.32 21.13 1.45
CA ALA A 192 1.44 20.39 2.02
C ALA A 192 2.76 20.72 1.32
N GLN A 193 2.77 20.72 -0.02
CA GLN A 193 3.95 21.07 -0.80
C GLN A 193 4.35 22.54 -0.64
N ALA A 194 3.37 23.46 -0.60
CA ALA A 194 3.63 24.87 -0.43
C ALA A 194 4.27 25.20 0.93
N ILE A 195 3.88 24.51 2.01
CA ILE A 195 4.52 24.64 3.33
C ILE A 195 5.99 24.22 3.26
N VAL A 196 6.26 23.06 2.65
CA VAL A 196 7.61 22.51 2.53
C VAL A 196 8.50 23.35 1.60
N GLU A 197 7.93 24.02 0.61
CA GLU A 197 8.67 24.95 -0.24
C GLU A 197 8.95 26.26 0.49
N ALA A 198 7.92 26.87 1.09
CA ALA A 198 8.03 28.14 1.79
C ALA A 198 9.06 28.10 2.93
N ARG A 199 9.20 26.98 3.65
CA ARG A 199 10.17 26.86 4.74
C ARG A 199 11.64 26.86 4.29
N LYS A 200 11.92 26.69 2.98
CA LYS A 200 13.30 26.78 2.46
C LYS A 200 13.85 28.20 2.54
N ASP A 201 12.96 29.20 2.50
CA ASP A 201 13.32 30.62 2.58
C ASP A 201 13.62 31.08 4.03
N GLY A 202 13.75 30.15 4.97
CA GLY A 202 14.03 30.40 6.39
C GLY A 202 12.87 30.04 7.31
N GLU A 203 13.09 30.16 8.61
CA GLU A 203 12.06 29.93 9.62
C GLU A 203 10.87 30.90 9.45
N PHE A 204 9.70 30.48 9.92
CA PHE A 204 8.53 31.35 9.99
C PHE A 204 8.52 32.08 11.32
N LEU A 205 8.31 33.39 11.32
CA LEU A 205 8.26 34.21 12.53
C LEU A 205 6.86 34.26 13.14
N SER A 206 5.82 34.08 12.32
CA SER A 206 4.43 34.04 12.76
C SER A 206 3.53 33.18 11.86
N ARG A 207 2.33 32.90 12.37
CA ARG A 207 1.26 32.22 11.62
C ARG A 207 0.85 33.01 10.38
N GLU A 208 0.81 34.34 10.47
CA GLU A 208 0.53 35.20 9.33
C GLU A 208 1.61 35.10 8.25
N GLU A 209 2.88 35.07 8.63
CA GLU A 209 3.97 34.93 7.68
C GLU A 209 3.93 33.57 6.97
N LEU A 210 3.69 32.49 7.71
CA LEU A 210 3.45 31.16 7.13
C LEU A 210 2.31 31.20 6.11
N ARG A 211 1.19 31.83 6.47
CA ARG A 211 0.02 31.95 5.58
C ARG A 211 0.37 32.67 4.27
N ILE A 212 1.12 33.76 4.35
CA ILE A 212 1.48 34.58 3.18
C ILE A 212 2.51 33.84 2.33
N ARG A 213 3.60 33.34 2.92
CA ARG A 213 4.70 32.66 2.21
C ARG A 213 4.24 31.35 1.56
N ALA A 214 3.50 30.52 2.30
CA ALA A 214 2.97 29.26 1.79
C ALA A 214 1.62 29.41 1.06
N LYS A 215 1.11 30.65 0.88
CA LYS A 215 -0.16 30.98 0.20
C LYS A 215 -1.33 30.13 0.70
N LEU A 216 -1.40 29.92 2.02
CA LEU A 216 -2.42 29.08 2.65
C LEU A 216 -3.71 29.87 2.85
N ASN A 217 -4.84 29.17 2.77
CA ASN A 217 -6.10 29.74 3.22
C ASN A 217 -6.16 29.75 4.75
N LYS A 218 -7.07 30.57 5.31
CA LYS A 218 -7.21 30.69 6.77
C LYS A 218 -7.57 29.35 7.43
N SER A 219 -8.46 28.57 6.80
CA SER A 219 -8.90 27.27 7.33
C SER A 219 -7.75 26.27 7.51
N VAL A 220 -6.76 26.28 6.62
CA VAL A 220 -5.59 25.40 6.73
C VAL A 220 -4.69 25.84 7.88
N VAL A 221 -4.49 27.14 8.06
CA VAL A 221 -3.70 27.68 9.18
C VAL A 221 -4.38 27.38 10.51
N ASP A 222 -5.69 27.56 10.60
CA ASP A 222 -6.49 27.23 11.78
C ASP A 222 -6.36 25.73 12.12
N MET A 223 -6.47 24.85 11.11
CA MET A 223 -6.28 23.40 11.25
C MET A 223 -4.88 23.01 11.73
N LEU A 224 -3.82 23.64 11.19
CA LEU A 224 -2.45 23.43 11.66
C LEU A 224 -2.27 23.90 13.11
N GLY A 225 -2.94 24.99 13.49
CA GLY A 225 -2.99 25.49 14.85
C GLY A 225 -3.68 24.52 15.82
N GLU A 226 -4.87 24.01 15.46
CA GLU A 226 -5.62 23.02 16.24
C GLU A 226 -4.87 21.70 16.41
N ALA A 227 -4.11 21.28 15.39
CA ALA A 227 -3.25 20.11 15.45
C ALA A 227 -1.96 20.32 16.28
N GLY A 228 -1.75 21.53 16.81
CA GLY A 228 -0.57 21.88 17.61
C GLY A 228 0.72 22.08 16.81
N VAL A 229 0.64 22.09 15.47
CA VAL A 229 1.83 22.23 14.58
C VAL A 229 2.42 23.65 14.67
N LEU A 230 1.60 24.65 15.00
CA LEU A 230 1.98 26.06 15.10
C LEU A 230 2.07 26.55 16.55
N ALA A 231 2.34 25.66 17.50
CA ALA A 231 2.38 25.99 18.93
C ALA A 231 3.50 27.00 19.27
N ASP A 232 4.63 26.94 18.56
CA ASP A 232 5.80 27.79 18.79
C ASP A 232 5.73 29.14 18.06
N LEU A 233 4.67 29.40 17.29
CA LEU A 233 4.52 30.63 16.50
C LEU A 233 3.50 31.58 17.12
N THR A 234 3.84 32.88 17.16
CA THR A 234 2.87 33.94 17.47
C THR A 234 1.90 34.17 16.31
N GLU A 235 0.73 34.76 16.60
CA GLU A 235 -0.27 35.08 15.58
C GLU A 235 0.27 36.04 14.50
N THR A 236 0.93 37.10 14.94
CA THR A 236 1.52 38.13 14.07
C THR A 236 2.95 38.48 14.50
N ASN A 237 3.72 39.03 13.55
CA ASN A 237 5.00 39.65 13.83
C ASN A 237 4.74 41.03 14.46
N GLN A 238 5.25 41.28 15.67
CA GLN A 238 5.17 42.60 16.30
C GLN A 238 6.19 43.59 15.72
N LEU A 239 7.17 43.10 14.95
CA LEU A 239 8.21 43.89 14.30
C LEU A 239 8.47 43.32 12.90
N THR A 240 8.40 44.17 11.87
CA THR A 240 8.85 43.88 10.51
C THR A 240 10.11 44.69 10.23
N LEU A 241 11.19 44.02 9.81
CA LEU A 241 12.43 44.67 9.39
C LEU A 241 12.54 44.54 7.86
N PHE A 242 12.84 45.66 7.21
CA PHE A 242 12.93 45.81 5.75
C PHE A 242 14.25 45.28 5.19
#